data_AF-A0A1H6VFM3-F1
#
_entry.id   AF-A0A1H6VFM3-F1
#
_cell.length_a   1.000
_cell.length_b   1.000
_cell.length_c   1.000
_cell.angle_alpha   90.00
_cell.angle_beta   90.00
_cell.angle_gamma   90.00
#
_symmetry.space_group_name_H-M   'P 1'
#
loop_
_entity.id
_entity.type
_entity.pdbx_description
1 polymer ?
#
loop_
_entity_poly.entity_id
_entity_poly.type
_entity_poly.pdbx_seq_one_letter_code
_entity_poly.pdbx_strand_id
1 'polypeptide(L)' 'MDDIRPPLPPFTLESTTKKVRLAEDGWNSRDPARAAMAYTPLSQWRNRAEFINGRSVIITFLTRKW' A
#
# COMPACT_ATOMS: atom_id res chain seq x y z
N MET A 1 -2.41 -14.27 -9.57
CA MET A 1 -3.47 -13.26 -9.79
C MET A 1 -3.34 -12.21 -8.71
N ASP A 2 -3.36 -10.92 -9.06
CA ASP A 2 -3.45 -9.88 -8.04
C ASP A 2 -4.83 -9.96 -7.38
N ASP A 3 -4.84 -10.09 -6.06
CA ASP A 3 -6.06 -10.25 -5.27
C ASP A 3 -6.89 -8.96 -5.32
N ILE A 4 -8.19 -9.08 -5.59
CA ILE A 4 -9.09 -7.93 -5.71
C ILE A 4 -9.30 -7.37 -4.32
N ARG A 5 -8.81 -6.15 -4.08
CA ARG A 5 -8.86 -5.53 -2.75
C ARG A 5 -9.89 -4.38 -2.70
N PRO A 6 -11.15 -4.64 -2.32
CA PRO A 6 -12.15 -3.60 -2.19
C PRO A 6 -11.79 -2.65 -1.03
N PRO A 7 -12.26 -1.39 -1.05
CA PRO A 7 -13.14 -0.78 -2.06
C PRO A 7 -12.46 -0.52 -3.42
N LEU A 8 -13.20 -0.72 -4.51
CA LEU A 8 -12.78 -0.51 -5.90
C LEU A 8 -13.31 0.83 -6.45
N PRO A 9 -12.61 1.48 -7.38
CA PRO A 9 -13.11 2.69 -8.03
C PRO A 9 -14.31 2.38 -8.95
N PRO A 10 -15.17 3.37 -9.26
CA PRO A 10 -15.15 4.75 -8.75
C PRO A 10 -15.60 4.83 -7.27
N PHE A 11 -15.03 5.77 -6.52
CA PHE A 11 -15.28 5.89 -5.09
C PHE A 11 -16.38 6.90 -4.75
N THR A 12 -17.23 6.55 -3.78
CA THR A 12 -18.05 7.47 -2.98
C THR A 12 -17.28 7.95 -1.74
N LEU A 13 -17.80 8.96 -1.03
CA LEU A 13 -17.24 9.42 0.25
C LEU A 13 -17.10 8.27 1.27
N GLU A 14 -18.14 7.45 1.40
CA GLU A 14 -18.15 6.29 2.28
C GLU A 14 -17.06 5.28 1.89
N SER A 15 -17.01 4.89 0.62
CA SER A 15 -16.01 3.92 0.13
C SER A 15 -14.58 4.46 0.20
N THR A 16 -14.38 5.77 0.03
CA THR A 16 -13.07 6.43 0.19
C THR A 16 -12.65 6.40 1.65
N THR A 17 -13.56 6.75 2.57
CA THR A 17 -13.30 6.70 4.01
C THR A 17 -12.89 5.30 4.45
N LYS A 18 -13.62 4.29 3.98
CA LYS A 18 -13.28 2.89 4.23
C LYS A 18 -11.93 2.50 3.63
N LYS A 19 -11.63 2.90 2.39
CA LYS A 19 -10.35 2.62 1.72
C LYS A 19 -9.17 3.22 2.47
N VAL A 20 -9.30 4.46 2.93
CA VAL A 20 -8.27 5.16 3.71
C VAL A 20 -8.09 4.51 5.09
N ARG A 21 -9.17 4.16 5.79
CA ARG A 21 -9.10 3.46 7.08
C ARG A 21 -8.35 2.13 6.97
N LEU A 22 -8.66 1.32 5.96
CA LEU A 22 -7.96 0.04 5.73
C LEU A 22 -6.47 0.23 5.41
N ALA A 23 -6.12 1.29 4.68
CA ALA A 23 -4.73 1.65 4.45
C ALA A 23 -4.06 2.06 5.77
N GLU A 24 -4.69 2.93 6.56
CA GLU A 24 -4.20 3.35 7.88
C GLU A 24 -3.93 2.13 8.80
N ASP A 25 -4.87 1.19 8.89
CA ASP A 25 -4.72 -0.04 9.67
C ASP A 25 -3.53 -0.89 9.18
N GLY A 26 -3.36 -0.98 7.85
CA GLY A 26 -2.22 -1.64 7.23
C GLY A 26 -0.89 -0.99 7.60
N TRP A 27 -0.80 0.33 7.56
CA TRP A 27 0.41 1.08 7.94
C TRP A 27 0.68 1.03 9.45
N ASN A 28 -0.34 1.10 10.30
CA ASN A 28 -0.22 1.02 11.77
C ASN A 28 0.26 -0.35 12.25
N SER A 29 0.00 -1.42 11.48
CA SER A 29 0.53 -2.75 11.79
C SER A 29 2.06 -2.81 11.82
N ARG A 30 2.74 -1.89 11.10
CA ARG A 30 4.19 -1.87 10.89
C ARG A 30 4.74 -3.19 10.31
N ASP A 31 3.90 -3.96 9.63
CA ASP A 31 4.30 -5.16 8.90
C ASP A 31 4.57 -4.80 7.43
N PRO A 32 5.84 -4.86 6.96
CA PRO A 32 6.21 -4.51 5.58
C PRO A 32 5.47 -5.33 4.53
N ALA A 33 5.30 -6.64 4.74
CA ALA A 33 4.64 -7.53 3.78
C ALA A 33 3.16 -7.20 3.70
N ARG A 34 2.49 -7.06 4.85
CA ARG A 34 1.07 -6.70 4.91
C ARG A 34 0.79 -5.35 4.26
N ALA A 35 1.60 -4.32 4.55
CA ALA A 35 1.42 -3.00 3.98
C ALA A 35 1.69 -2.99 2.46
N ALA A 36 2.74 -3.68 1.99
CA ALA A 36 3.10 -3.73 0.58
C ALA A 36 2.07 -4.47 -0.30
N MET A 37 1.32 -5.39 0.28
CA MET A 37 0.27 -6.12 -0.44
C MET A 37 -0.76 -5.18 -1.05
N ALA A 38 -1.03 -4.01 -0.45
CA ALA A 38 -1.94 -2.97 -0.97
C ALA A 38 -1.56 -2.41 -2.35
N TYR A 39 -0.36 -2.72 -2.84
CA TYR A 39 0.22 -2.16 -4.06
C TYR A 39 0.44 -3.25 -5.11
N THR A 40 0.40 -2.86 -6.38
CA THR A 40 0.60 -3.78 -7.51
C THR A 40 2.05 -4.28 -7.55
N PRO A 41 2.33 -5.45 -8.18
CA PRO A 41 3.69 -5.98 -8.29
C PRO A 41 4.68 -4.99 -8.89
N LEU A 42 4.22 -4.17 -9.85
CA LEU A 42 4.99 -3.15 -10.56
C LEU A 42 4.77 -1.72 -10.02
N SER A 43 4.25 -1.57 -8.80
CA SER A 43 3.96 -0.25 -8.21
C SER A 43 5.21 0.64 -8.17
N GLN A 44 5.05 1.90 -8.55
CA GLN A 44 6.10 2.90 -8.56
C GLN A 44 5.81 3.94 -7.48
N TRP A 45 6.73 4.13 -6.55
CA TRP A 45 6.62 5.16 -5.51
C TRP A 45 7.74 6.17 -5.62
N ARG A 46 7.41 7.38 -5.14
CA ARG A 46 8.39 8.31 -4.60
C ARG A 46 8.07 8.52 -3.12
N ASN A 47 8.96 8.10 -2.23
CA ASN A 47 8.88 8.41 -0.81
C ASN A 47 9.96 9.44 -0.46
N ARG A 48 9.55 10.69 -0.20
CA ARG A 48 10.48 11.83 -0.02
C ARG A 48 11.41 11.98 -1.23
N ALA A 49 12.69 11.64 -1.07
CA ALA A 49 13.74 11.68 -2.10
C ALA A 49 14.12 10.30 -2.65
N GLU A 50 13.50 9.21 -2.15
CA GLU A 50 13.74 7.84 -2.63
C GLU A 50 12.69 7.43 -3.67
N PHE A 51 13.15 6.81 -4.75
CA PHE A 51 12.29 6.18 -5.77
C PHE A 51 12.32 4.67 -5.59
N ILE A 52 11.15 4.05 -5.59
CA ILE A 52 10.98 2.63 -5.27
C ILE A 52 10.15 2.01 -6.39
N ASN A 53 10.71 1.02 -7.08
CA ASN A 53 10.09 0.41 -8.26
C ASN A 53 9.83 -1.07 -8.00
N GLY A 54 8.57 -1.40 -7.72
CA GLY A 54 8.09 -2.76 -7.51
C GLY A 54 7.78 -3.08 -6.04
N ARG A 55 6.81 -3.98 -5.84
CA ARG A 55 6.32 -4.37 -4.51
C ARG A 55 7.41 -5.00 -3.63
N SER A 56 8.30 -5.80 -4.20
CA SER A 56 9.44 -6.38 -3.46
C SER A 56 10.38 -5.30 -2.93
N VAL A 57 10.60 -4.23 -3.70
CA VAL A 57 11.42 -3.09 -3.29
C VAL A 57 10.67 -2.24 -2.25
N ILE A 58 9.35 -2.13 -2.35
CA ILE A 58 8.50 -1.52 -1.31
C ILE A 58 8.65 -2.25 0.03
N ILE A 59 8.60 -3.59 0.04
CA ILE A 59 8.81 -4.39 1.27
C ILE A 59 10.18 -4.07 1.87
N THR A 60 11.23 -4.06 1.05
CA THR A 60 12.60 -3.75 1.48
C THR A 60 12.70 -2.33 2.05
N PHE A 61 12.05 -1.35 1.42
CA PHE A 61 11.99 0.03 1.92
C PHE A 61 11.26 0.11 3.27
N LEU A 62 10.09 -0.53 3.40
CA LEU A 62 9.31 -0.51 4.63
C LEU A 62 10.02 -1.22 5.79
N THR A 63 10.78 -2.28 5.51
CA THR A 63 11.63 -2.99 6.48
C THR A 63 12.77 -2.13 7.03
N ARG A 64 13.25 -1.13 6.28
CA ARG A 64 14.24 -0.16 6.78
C ARG A 64 13.60 0.97 7.58
N LYS A 65 12.32 1.26 7.32
CA LYS A 65 11.60 2.39 7.92
C LYS A 65 11.21 2.11 9.37
N TRP A 66 10.89 0.87 9.69
CA TRP A 66 10.48 0.39 11.01
C TRP A 66 11.28 -0.84 11.36
#